data_AF-A0A378KSZ6-F1
#
_entry.id   AF-A0A378KSZ6-F1
#
_cell.length_a   1.000
_cell.length_b   1.000
_cell.length_c   1.000
_cell.angle_alpha   90.00
_cell.angle_beta   90.00
_cell.angle_gamma   90.00
#
_symmetry.space_group_name_H-M   'P 1'
#
loop_
_entity.id
_entity.type
_entity.pdbx_description
1 polymer ?
#
loop_
_entity_poly.entity_id
_entity_poly.type
_entity_poly.pdbx_seq_one_letter_code
_entity_poly.pdbx_strand_id
1 'polypeptide(L)'
;MNRRCDGFIFLMTLCTICVISLLILTCIQHVFLYSKALNRQQYQHQNFYQMEDTLMQLTELQLHLIDQECIIPTKGADKVIGKLVKNEGCLVPGSDKHYRYLIEDLGDYPCVVTQKEGQMLSTHHIRITLLQSPDAYNPAASVLQVRNIKESASESCHGETHQVSTGISSWRYISDVQGRGIDAR
;
A
#
# COMPACT_ATOMS: atom_id res chain seq x y z
N MET A 1 -68.77 -5.17 -22.91
CA MET A 1 -67.64 -4.67 -22.11
C MET A 1 -66.91 -3.61 -22.91
N ASN A 2 -66.63 -2.45 -22.30
CA ASN A 2 -66.44 -1.17 -22.97
C ASN A 2 -65.00 -1.03 -23.50
N ARG A 3 -64.79 -0.78 -24.81
CA ARG A 3 -63.47 -0.66 -25.50
C ARG A 3 -62.46 0.29 -24.82
N ARG A 4 -62.92 1.20 -23.95
CA ARG A 4 -62.06 2.06 -23.11
C ARG A 4 -61.27 1.30 -22.05
N CYS A 5 -61.80 0.20 -21.52
CA CYS A 5 -61.12 -0.62 -20.52
C CYS A 5 -59.92 -1.36 -21.13
N ASP A 6 -60.04 -1.83 -22.38
CA ASP A 6 -58.98 -2.60 -23.05
C ASP A 6 -57.71 -1.75 -23.28
N GLY A 7 -57.87 -0.49 -23.68
CA GLY A 7 -56.76 0.44 -23.84
C GLY A 7 -56.08 0.82 -22.52
N PHE A 8 -56.85 0.96 -21.44
CA PHE A 8 -56.30 1.20 -20.11
C PHE A 8 -55.52 -0.02 -19.59
N ILE A 9 -56.05 -1.23 -19.78
CA ILE A 9 -55.36 -2.47 -19.42
C ILE A 9 -54.04 -2.58 -20.18
N PHE A 10 -54.04 -2.34 -21.50
CA PHE A 10 -52.82 -2.38 -22.30
C PHE A 10 -51.77 -1.37 -21.81
N LEU A 11 -52.18 -0.11 -21.56
CA LEU A 11 -51.27 0.92 -21.06
C LEU A 11 -50.68 0.54 -19.70
N MET A 12 -51.50 0.04 -18.77
CA MET A 12 -51.03 -0.40 -17.45
C MET A 12 -50.05 -1.57 -17.56
N THR A 13 -50.32 -2.55 -18.44
CA THR A 13 -49.39 -3.65 -18.69
C THR A 13 -48.07 -3.18 -19.31
N LEU A 14 -48.11 -2.18 -20.19
CA LEU A 14 -46.90 -1.61 -20.78
C LEU A 14 -46.08 -0.87 -19.73
N CYS A 15 -46.74 -0.08 -18.87
CA CYS A 15 -46.09 0.57 -17.73
C CYS A 15 -45.45 -0.43 -16.76
N THR A 16 -46.15 -1.52 -16.41
CA THR A 16 -45.59 -2.54 -15.51
C THR A 16 -44.41 -3.26 -16.15
N ILE A 17 -44.48 -3.61 -17.44
CA ILE A 17 -43.35 -4.18 -18.17
C ILE A 17 -42.16 -3.22 -18.18
N CYS A 18 -42.37 -1.93 -18.48
CA CYS A 18 -41.31 -0.93 -18.45
C CYS A 18 -40.63 -0.83 -17.08
N VAL A 19 -41.42 -0.81 -15.99
CA VAL A 19 -40.87 -0.78 -14.62
C VAL A 19 -40.07 -2.05 -14.33
N ILE A 20 -40.59 -3.23 -14.70
CA ILE A 20 -39.87 -4.50 -14.53
C ILE A 20 -38.57 -4.51 -15.33
N SER A 21 -38.58 -4.05 -16.58
CA SER A 21 -37.38 -3.97 -17.42
C SER A 21 -36.33 -3.02 -16.84
N LEU A 22 -36.75 -1.85 -16.33
CA LEU A 22 -35.85 -0.90 -15.66
C LEU A 22 -35.24 -1.48 -14.38
N LEU A 23 -36.04 -2.19 -13.59
CA LEU A 23 -35.56 -2.90 -12.40
C LEU A 23 -34.52 -3.96 -12.77
N ILE A 24 -34.78 -4.78 -13.80
CA ILE A 24 -33.84 -5.78 -14.29
C ILE A 24 -32.53 -5.14 -14.76
N LEU A 25 -32.60 -4.07 -15.54
CA LEU A 25 -31.41 -3.35 -16.02
C LEU A 25 -30.59 -2.80 -14.84
N THR A 26 -31.26 -2.23 -13.84
CA THR A 26 -30.62 -1.70 -12.63
C THR A 26 -29.95 -2.82 -11.84
N CYS A 27 -30.60 -3.98 -11.68
CA CYS A 27 -30.00 -5.14 -11.04
C CYS A 27 -28.74 -5.63 -11.77
N ILE A 28 -28.77 -5.70 -13.10
CA ILE A 28 -27.60 -6.09 -13.90
C ILE A 28 -26.46 -5.09 -13.72
N GLN A 29 -26.75 -3.79 -13.74
CA GLN A 29 -25.76 -2.74 -13.49
C GLN A 29 -25.13 -2.87 -12.11
N HIS A 30 -25.94 -3.13 -11.08
CA HIS A 30 -25.42 -3.37 -9.73
C HIS A 30 -24.52 -4.59 -9.65
N VAL A 31 -24.91 -5.71 -10.25
CA VAL A 31 -24.07 -6.92 -10.29
C VAL A 31 -22.73 -6.63 -10.97
N PHE A 32 -22.75 -5.91 -12.09
CA PHE A 32 -21.53 -5.53 -12.81
C PHE A 32 -20.61 -4.64 -11.97
N LEU A 33 -21.16 -3.60 -11.34
CA LEU A 33 -20.41 -2.69 -10.47
C LEU A 33 -19.83 -3.42 -9.25
N TYR A 34 -20.63 -4.31 -8.65
CA TYR A 34 -20.20 -5.10 -7.50
C TYR A 34 -19.06 -6.05 -7.87
N SER A 35 -19.17 -6.76 -8.99
CA SER A 35 -18.09 -7.61 -9.50
C SER A 35 -16.81 -6.81 -9.77
N LYS A 36 -16.93 -5.62 -10.38
CA LYS A 36 -15.77 -4.73 -10.60
C LYS A 36 -15.11 -4.29 -9.29
N ALA A 37 -15.91 -3.95 -8.28
CA ALA A 37 -15.41 -3.56 -6.96
C ALA A 37 -14.69 -4.72 -6.27
N LEU A 38 -15.27 -5.93 -6.28
CA LEU A 38 -14.66 -7.13 -5.72
C LEU A 38 -13.34 -7.47 -6.41
N ASN A 39 -13.30 -7.45 -7.75
CA ASN A 39 -12.08 -7.73 -8.50
C ASN A 39 -10.97 -6.72 -8.16
N ARG A 40 -11.32 -5.43 -8.04
CA ARG A 40 -10.37 -4.39 -7.63
C ARG A 40 -9.84 -4.66 -6.22
N GLN A 41 -10.70 -5.00 -5.28
CA GLN A 41 -10.31 -5.30 -3.90
C GLN A 41 -9.40 -6.54 -3.84
N GLN A 42 -9.75 -7.60 -4.55
CA GLN A 42 -8.95 -8.82 -4.63
C GLN A 42 -7.56 -8.51 -5.20
N TYR A 43 -7.49 -7.74 -6.29
CA TYR A 43 -6.22 -7.33 -6.86
C TYR A 43 -5.38 -6.52 -5.87
N GLN A 44 -5.97 -5.50 -5.21
CA GLN A 44 -5.26 -4.68 -4.23
C GLN A 44 -4.71 -5.50 -3.06
N HIS A 45 -5.45 -6.53 -2.64
CA HIS A 45 -5.07 -7.43 -1.56
C HIS A 45 -3.91 -8.35 -1.97
N GLN A 46 -4.00 -8.97 -3.16
CA GLN A 46 -2.90 -9.75 -3.73
C GLN A 46 -1.63 -8.91 -3.90
N ASN A 47 -1.81 -7.68 -4.37
CA ASN A 47 -0.71 -6.75 -4.58
C ASN A 47 -0.02 -6.38 -3.26
N PHE A 48 -0.81 -6.09 -2.22
CA PHE A 48 -0.30 -5.84 -0.88
C PHE A 48 0.56 -6.99 -0.38
N TYR A 49 0.08 -8.24 -0.46
CA TYR A 49 0.84 -9.39 0.04
C TYR A 49 2.13 -9.64 -0.72
N GLN A 50 2.15 -9.42 -2.03
CA GLN A 50 3.38 -9.55 -2.81
C GLN A 50 4.40 -8.47 -2.46
N MET A 51 3.94 -7.23 -2.22
CA MET A 51 4.78 -6.16 -1.72
C MET A 51 5.27 -6.42 -0.30
N GLU A 52 4.41 -6.97 0.56
CA GLU A 52 4.75 -7.37 1.92
C GLU A 52 5.85 -8.43 1.92
N ASP A 53 5.68 -9.52 1.18
CA ASP A 53 6.68 -10.58 1.06
C ASP A 53 8.03 -10.05 0.56
N THR A 54 8.01 -9.23 -0.49
CA THR A 54 9.22 -8.57 -1.03
C THR A 54 9.88 -7.67 0.03
N LEU A 55 9.08 -6.93 0.79
CA LEU A 55 9.58 -6.04 1.82
C LEU A 55 10.15 -6.83 3.01
N MET A 56 9.53 -7.94 3.41
CA MET A 56 10.06 -8.80 4.48
C MET A 56 11.46 -9.30 4.12
N GLN A 57 11.65 -9.76 2.88
CA GLN A 57 12.97 -10.14 2.38
C GLN A 57 13.99 -8.99 2.49
N LEU A 58 13.58 -7.75 2.18
CA LEU A 58 14.42 -6.56 2.37
C LEU A 58 14.72 -6.23 3.84
N THR A 59 13.80 -6.54 4.76
CA THR A 59 14.01 -6.30 6.20
C THR A 59 14.98 -7.29 6.85
N GLU A 60 15.00 -8.53 6.34
CA GLU A 60 15.88 -9.61 6.79
C GLU A 60 17.31 -9.43 6.26
N LEU A 61 17.46 -8.80 5.09
CA LEU A 61 18.77 -8.41 4.57
C LEU A 61 19.48 -7.50 5.57
N GLN A 62 20.71 -7.89 5.90
CA GLN A 62 21.55 -7.10 6.79
C GLN A 62 21.92 -5.79 6.07
N LEU A 63 21.82 -4.65 6.78
CA LEU A 63 22.02 -3.32 6.19
C LEU A 63 23.39 -3.16 5.50
N HIS A 64 24.40 -3.93 5.89
CA HIS A 64 25.73 -3.90 5.26
C HIS A 64 25.79 -4.61 3.90
N LEU A 65 24.80 -5.47 3.58
CA LEU A 65 24.66 -6.10 2.26
C LEU A 65 23.86 -5.23 1.30
N ILE A 66 23.21 -4.18 1.82
CA ILE A 66 22.44 -3.23 1.02
C ILE A 66 23.40 -2.14 0.55
N ASP A 67 23.30 -1.80 -0.74
CA ASP A 67 24.09 -0.74 -1.32
C ASP A 67 23.82 0.59 -0.57
N GLN A 68 24.89 1.29 -0.21
CA GLN A 68 24.79 2.56 0.50
C GLN A 68 24.04 3.62 -0.32
N GLU A 69 24.01 3.49 -1.65
CA GLU A 69 23.21 4.35 -2.53
C GLU A 69 21.70 4.21 -2.29
N CYS A 70 21.25 3.08 -1.75
CA CYS A 70 19.84 2.85 -1.40
C CYS A 70 19.46 3.46 -0.05
N ILE A 71 20.45 3.84 0.77
CA ILE A 71 20.26 4.42 2.10
C ILE A 71 20.30 5.94 1.98
N ILE A 72 19.22 6.60 2.38
CA ILE A 72 19.09 8.04 2.30
C ILE A 72 18.99 8.67 3.69
N PRO A 73 19.65 9.82 3.93
CA PRO A 73 19.52 10.57 5.18
C PRO A 73 18.23 11.41 5.22
N THR A 74 17.45 11.41 4.13
CA THR A 74 16.25 12.26 4.02
C THR A 74 15.18 11.75 4.98
N LYS A 75 14.76 12.60 5.92
CA LYS A 75 13.63 12.32 6.81
C LYS A 75 12.33 12.80 6.17
N GLY A 76 11.42 11.89 5.85
CA GLY A 76 10.06 12.21 5.44
C GLY A 76 9.46 11.19 4.47
N ALA A 77 8.53 10.37 4.98
CA ALA A 77 7.88 9.29 4.23
C ALA A 77 7.39 9.72 2.84
N ASP A 78 6.70 10.86 2.73
CA ASP A 78 6.12 11.29 1.45
C ASP A 78 7.18 11.80 0.47
N LYS A 79 8.32 12.32 0.96
CA LYS A 79 9.43 12.76 0.09
C LYS A 79 10.11 11.57 -0.56
N VAL A 80 10.27 10.47 0.18
CA VAL A 80 10.86 9.23 -0.34
C VAL A 80 9.97 8.62 -1.42
N ILE A 81 8.66 8.64 -1.22
CA ILE A 81 7.70 8.24 -2.25
C ILE A 81 7.91 9.08 -3.51
N GLY A 82 8.02 10.40 -3.37
CA GLY A 82 8.27 11.31 -4.50
C GLY A 82 9.57 11.00 -5.27
N LYS A 83 10.62 10.56 -4.58
CA LYS A 83 11.88 10.13 -5.20
C LYS A 83 11.70 8.83 -6.00
N LEU A 84 11.09 7.81 -5.38
CA LEU A 84 10.86 6.53 -6.04
C LEU A 84 10.02 6.67 -7.30
N VAL A 85 8.99 7.51 -7.26
CA VAL A 85 8.12 7.82 -8.41
C VAL A 85 8.90 8.47 -9.56
N LYS A 86 9.98 9.21 -9.27
CA LYS A 86 10.87 9.80 -10.27
C LYS A 86 11.96 8.84 -10.77
N ASN A 87 11.81 7.54 -10.54
CA ASN A 87 12.80 6.54 -10.89
C ASN A 87 14.15 6.75 -10.16
N GLU A 88 14.14 7.33 -8.96
CA GLU A 88 15.27 7.26 -8.03
C GLU A 88 15.17 6.01 -7.16
N GLY A 89 16.29 5.56 -6.58
CA GLY A 89 16.36 4.39 -5.71
C GLY A 89 16.72 3.09 -6.40
N CYS A 90 16.84 2.04 -5.61
CA CYS A 90 17.43 0.77 -6.02
C CYS A 90 16.38 -0.21 -6.49
N LEU A 91 16.75 -1.08 -7.43
CA LEU A 91 15.88 -2.14 -7.92
C LEU A 91 15.99 -3.37 -7.01
N VAL A 92 14.86 -4.03 -6.77
CA VAL A 92 14.88 -5.33 -6.10
C VAL A 92 15.35 -6.40 -7.10
N PRO A 93 16.50 -7.06 -6.86
CA PRO A 93 17.03 -8.06 -7.79
C PRO A 93 16.13 -9.32 -7.83
N GLY A 94 15.98 -9.91 -9.01
CA GLY A 94 15.28 -11.19 -9.17
C GLY A 94 13.76 -11.14 -8.99
N SER A 95 13.15 -9.95 -8.90
CA SER A 95 11.69 -9.83 -8.88
C SER A 95 11.13 -9.79 -10.29
N ASP A 96 10.08 -10.57 -10.56
CA ASP A 96 9.28 -10.49 -11.78
C ASP A 96 8.57 -9.12 -11.91
N LYS A 97 8.41 -8.40 -10.79
CA LYS A 97 7.81 -7.08 -10.73
C LYS A 97 8.90 -6.01 -10.62
N HIS A 98 8.69 -4.89 -11.30
CA HIS A 98 9.59 -3.74 -11.28
C HIS A 98 9.45 -2.96 -9.96
N TYR A 99 10.02 -3.52 -8.90
CA TYR A 99 10.08 -2.88 -7.59
C TYR A 99 11.31 -1.99 -7.46
N ARG A 100 11.09 -0.79 -6.90
CA ARG A 100 12.13 0.12 -6.46
C ARG A 100 12.04 0.33 -4.96
N TYR A 101 13.16 0.44 -4.28
CA TYR A 101 13.19 0.68 -2.85
C TYR A 101 14.22 1.74 -2.45
N LEU A 102 13.93 2.38 -1.32
CA LEU A 102 14.81 3.30 -0.61
C LEU A 102 14.67 3.04 0.88
N ILE A 103 15.77 3.23 1.62
CA ILE A 103 15.84 3.04 3.06
C ILE A 103 16.16 4.38 3.72
N GLU A 104 15.26 4.87 4.56
CA GLU A 104 15.55 5.99 5.46
C GLU A 104 16.17 5.45 6.74
N ASP A 105 17.39 5.88 7.04
CA ASP A 105 17.96 5.74 8.37
C ASP A 105 17.38 6.83 9.28
N LEU A 106 16.58 6.42 10.27
CA LEU A 106 15.94 7.35 11.21
C LEU A 106 16.81 7.61 12.45
N GLY A 107 17.90 6.85 12.62
CA GLY A 107 18.85 6.93 13.72
C GLY A 107 18.46 6.14 14.97
N ASP A 108 19.27 6.33 15.99
CA ASP A 108 19.13 5.73 17.32
C ASP A 108 18.19 6.54 18.23
N TYR A 109 17.44 5.82 19.06
CA TYR A 109 16.46 6.35 20.00
C TYR A 109 16.79 5.83 21.40
N PRO A 110 17.60 6.55 22.20
CA PRO A 110 18.09 6.08 23.50
C PRO A 110 16.98 5.79 24.52
N CYS A 111 15.90 6.58 24.48
CA CYS A 111 14.75 6.46 25.38
C CYS A 111 13.72 5.43 24.94
N VAL A 112 13.85 4.88 23.72
CA VAL A 112 13.02 3.78 23.24
C VAL A 112 13.86 2.52 23.36
N VAL A 113 13.52 1.69 24.32
CA VAL A 113 14.37 0.56 24.72
C VAL A 113 13.69 -0.77 24.42
N THR A 114 14.50 -1.78 24.15
CA THR A 114 14.06 -3.17 24.04
C THR A 114 14.77 -4.01 25.10
N GLN A 115 14.12 -5.06 25.57
CA GLN A 115 14.68 -5.96 26.56
C GLN A 115 15.14 -7.25 25.88
N LYS A 116 16.43 -7.58 26.01
CA LYS A 116 17.00 -8.83 25.51
C LYS A 116 17.91 -9.42 26.58
N GLU A 117 17.67 -10.68 26.92
CA GLU A 117 18.46 -11.41 27.93
C GLU A 117 18.59 -10.65 29.26
N GLY A 118 17.55 -9.89 29.64
CA GLY A 118 17.53 -9.08 30.86
C GLY A 118 18.25 -7.72 30.76
N GLN A 119 18.86 -7.38 29.63
CA GLN A 119 19.48 -6.08 29.38
C GLN A 119 18.54 -5.13 28.62
N MET A 120 18.56 -3.86 28.99
CA MET A 120 17.88 -2.78 28.28
C MET A 120 18.81 -2.19 27.22
N LEU A 121 18.46 -2.40 25.96
CA LEU A 121 19.19 -1.90 24.80
C LEU A 121 18.41 -0.75 24.18
N SER A 122 19.12 0.27 23.68
CA SER A 122 18.50 1.31 22.87
C SER A 122 18.08 0.73 21.52
N THR A 123 17.27 1.49 20.77
CA THR A 123 16.74 1.03 19.50
C THR A 123 17.24 1.88 18.34
N HIS A 124 17.52 1.22 17.22
CA HIS A 124 17.84 1.86 15.95
C HIS A 124 16.64 1.70 15.01
N HIS A 125 16.18 2.79 14.40
CA HIS A 125 14.99 2.75 13.56
C HIS A 125 15.35 2.99 12.09
N ILE A 126 14.82 2.15 11.22
CA ILE A 126 14.88 2.35 9.77
C ILE A 126 13.46 2.38 9.20
N ARG A 127 13.32 3.01 8.03
CA ARG A 127 12.11 2.93 7.24
C ARG A 127 12.43 2.48 5.84
N ILE A 128 11.81 1.38 5.43
CA ILE A 128 11.94 0.87 4.08
C ILE A 128 10.70 1.30 3.32
N THR A 129 10.90 1.96 2.19
CA THR A 129 9.83 2.32 1.25
C THR A 129 10.02 1.51 -0.02
N LEU A 130 9.02 0.71 -0.37
CA LEU A 130 8.94 -0.08 -1.59
C LEU A 130 7.89 0.54 -2.52
N LEU A 131 8.26 0.78 -3.77
CA LEU A 131 7.39 1.21 -4.85
C LEU A 131 7.27 0.07 -5.86
N GLN A 132 6.05 -0.30 -6.20
CA GLN A 132 5.74 -1.08 -7.38
C GLN A 132 5.38 -0.16 -8.53
N SER A 133 6.10 -0.30 -9.63
CA SER A 133 5.77 0.43 -10.86
C SER A 133 4.43 -0.04 -11.44
N PRO A 134 3.72 0.82 -12.18
CA PRO A 134 2.51 0.41 -12.90
C PRO A 134 2.76 -0.80 -13.82
N ASP A 135 1.76 -1.67 -13.93
CA ASP A 135 1.77 -2.84 -14.82
C ASP A 135 0.48 -2.91 -15.66
N ALA A 136 0.39 -3.90 -16.54
CA ALA A 136 -0.75 -4.07 -17.44
C ALA A 136 -2.10 -4.29 -16.71
N TYR A 137 -2.06 -4.73 -15.45
CA TYR A 137 -3.22 -5.03 -14.63
C TYR A 137 -3.48 -3.94 -13.56
N ASN A 138 -2.47 -3.15 -13.21
CA ASN A 138 -2.56 -1.99 -12.34
C ASN A 138 -1.92 -0.75 -12.97
N PRO A 139 -2.73 0.16 -13.52
CA PRO A 139 -2.22 1.36 -14.15
C PRO A 139 -1.64 2.38 -13.14
N ALA A 140 -1.86 2.19 -11.84
CA ALA A 140 -1.33 3.05 -10.79
C ALA A 140 -0.14 2.39 -10.08
N ALA A 141 0.83 3.22 -9.68
CA ALA A 141 1.91 2.74 -8.84
C ALA A 141 1.39 2.47 -7.42
N SER A 142 1.97 1.48 -6.74
CA SER A 142 1.63 1.15 -5.35
C SER A 142 2.85 1.31 -4.46
N VAL A 143 2.64 1.77 -3.22
CA VAL A 143 3.71 1.98 -2.25
C VAL A 143 3.40 1.21 -0.98
N LEU A 144 4.42 0.55 -0.43
CA LEU A 144 4.43 0.00 0.91
C LEU A 144 5.59 0.59 1.69
N GLN A 145 5.30 1.13 2.87
CA GLN A 145 6.29 1.64 3.81
C GLN A 145 6.23 0.84 5.09
N VAL A 146 7.39 0.50 5.64
CA VAL A 146 7.49 -0.19 6.93
C VAL A 146 8.58 0.45 7.76
N ARG A 147 8.28 0.69 9.05
CA ARG A 147 9.27 1.11 10.04
C ARG A 147 9.71 -0.11 10.85
N ASN A 148 10.98 -0.46 10.72
CA ASN A 148 11.59 -1.56 11.45
C ASN A 148 12.44 -1.03 12.60
N ILE A 149 12.34 -1.67 13.77
CA ILE A 149 13.08 -1.37 15.00
C ILE A 149 14.11 -2.46 15.22
N LYS A 150 15.39 -2.10 15.23
CA LYS A 150 16.49 -2.99 15.54
C LYS A 150 17.08 -2.63 16.89
N GLU A 151 17.78 -3.58 17.49
CA GLU A 151 18.60 -3.34 18.68
C GLU A 151 19.78 -2.44 18.31
N SER A 152 20.14 -1.53 19.19
CA SER A 152 21.33 -0.69 19.10
C SER A 152 22.14 -0.76 20.39
N ALA A 153 23.34 -0.21 20.35
CA ALA A 153 24.16 -0.07 21.54
C ALA A 153 23.41 0.73 22.61
N SER A 154 23.59 0.35 23.88
CA SER A 154 22.93 1.03 24.99
C SER A 154 23.49 2.45 25.13
N GLU A 155 22.64 3.45 24.93
CA GLU A 155 22.94 4.86 25.13
C GLU A 155 22.14 5.42 26.31
N SER A 156 22.68 6.42 27.00
CA SER A 156 22.01 7.04 28.15
C SER A 156 20.80 7.86 27.70
N CYS A 157 19.61 7.46 28.14
CA CYS A 157 18.39 8.27 28.01
C CYS A 157 18.32 9.33 29.12
N HIS A 158 18.03 10.59 28.75
CA HIS A 158 17.84 11.71 29.70
C HIS A 158 16.37 11.96 30.05
N GLY A 159 15.47 11.02 29.77
CA GLY A 159 14.01 11.16 29.96
C GLY A 159 13.35 9.86 30.39
N GLU A 160 12.03 9.78 30.20
CA GLU A 160 11.27 8.56 30.47
C GLU A 160 11.58 7.50 29.42
N THR A 161 11.88 6.29 29.88
CA THR A 161 12.15 5.15 29.00
C THR A 161 10.86 4.44 28.62
N HIS A 162 10.67 4.21 27.32
CA HIS A 162 9.55 3.45 26.78
C HIS A 162 10.02 2.12 26.21
N GLN A 163 9.49 1.01 26.73
CA GLN A 163 9.84 -0.31 26.25
C GLN A 163 9.03 -0.66 24.99
N VAL A 164 9.70 -1.16 23.96
CA VAL A 164 9.11 -1.64 22.70
C VAL A 164 9.71 -2.98 22.29
N SER A 165 8.98 -3.73 21.47
CA SER A 165 9.51 -4.92 20.81
C SER A 165 10.33 -4.54 19.57
N THR A 166 11.33 -5.36 19.25
CA THR A 166 12.06 -5.29 17.97
C THR A 166 11.18 -5.77 16.82
N GLY A 167 11.57 -5.44 15.59
CA GLY A 167 10.84 -5.78 14.37
C GLY A 167 9.95 -4.65 13.86
N ILE A 168 8.90 -5.02 13.13
CA ILE A 168 8.03 -4.06 12.45
C ILE A 168 7.12 -3.36 13.44
N SER A 169 7.25 -2.04 13.51
CA SER A 169 6.46 -1.19 14.42
C SER A 169 5.24 -0.56 13.76
N SER A 170 5.31 -0.27 12.46
CA SER A 170 4.24 0.38 11.72
C SER A 170 4.42 0.15 10.23
N TRP A 171 3.29 0.18 9.51
CA TRP A 171 3.26 0.06 8.07
C TRP A 171 2.25 1.02 7.46
N ARG A 172 2.46 1.37 6.19
CA ARG A 172 1.55 2.22 5.40
C ARG A 172 1.52 1.71 3.97
N TYR A 173 0.33 1.35 3.50
CA TYR A 173 0.08 0.94 2.12
C TYR A 173 -0.72 1.99 1.37
N ILE A 174 -0.28 2.34 0.16
CA ILE A 174 -0.95 3.28 -0.74
C ILE A 174 -1.09 2.59 -2.09
N SER A 175 -2.32 2.22 -2.46
CA SER A 175 -2.61 1.41 -3.64
C SER A 175 -2.73 2.21 -4.94
N ASP A 176 -2.71 3.54 -4.87
CA ASP A 176 -2.82 4.44 -6.02
C ASP A 176 -1.97 5.69 -5.76
N VAL A 177 -0.70 5.62 -6.16
CA VAL A 177 0.21 6.76 -6.17
C VAL A 177 0.26 7.28 -7.60
N GLN A 178 -0.52 8.33 -7.88
CA GLN A 178 -0.34 9.10 -9.10
C GLN A 178 1.00 9.82 -9.01
N GLY A 179 1.90 9.51 -9.94
CA GLY A 179 3.01 10.40 -10.22
C GLY A 179 2.45 11.74 -10.67
N ARG A 180 2.43 12.75 -9.79
CA ARG A 180 2.38 14.14 -10.26
C ARG A 180 3.65 14.38 -11.07
N GLY A 181 3.55 14.15 -12.39
CA GLY A 181 4.65 14.31 -13.33
C GLY A 181 4.78 13.20 -14.37
N ILE A 182 3.71 12.88 -15.10
CA ILE A 182 3.84 12.47 -16.51
C ILE A 182 2.91 13.38 -17.33
N ASP A 183 3.22 14.68 -17.30
CA ASP A 183 2.92 15.60 -18.39
C ASP A 183 4.28 16.07 -18.90
N ALA A 184 4.78 15.42 -19.95
CA ALA A 184 5.83 15.94 -20.83
C ALA A 184 5.99 15.06 -22.08
N ARG A 185 4.98 15.05 -22.96
CA ARG A 185 5.06 15.32 -24.42
C ARG A 185 3.82 14.82 -25.14
#